data_AF-A0A7K8S1L4-F1
#
_entry.id   AF-A0A7K8S1L4-F1
#
_cell.length_a   1.000
_cell.length_b   1.000
_cell.length_c   1.000
_cell.angle_alpha   90.00
_cell.angle_beta   90.00
_cell.angle_gamma   90.00
#
_symmetry.space_group_name_H-M   'P 1'
#
loop_
_entity.id
_entity.type
_entity.pdbx_description
1 polymer ?
#
loop_
_entity_poly.entity_id
_entity_poly.type
_entity_poly.pdbx_seq_one_letter_code
_entity_poly.pdbx_strand_id
1 'polypeptide(L)'
;LGGALGGVVAWALSEDFESVPQILMTLPAAEKQKLCAEAMAVVKNLDWTDAAQLIKIVMSNSAITEKVLGVLTTYLTNELNAKPKYG
;
A
#
# COMPACT_ATOMS: atom_id res chain seq x y z
N LEU A 1 20.39 7.92 7.77
CA LEU A 1 20.15 6.81 8.72
C LEU A 1 18.66 6.53 8.70
N GLY A 2 18.28 5.28 8.41
CA GLY A 2 16.91 4.81 8.24
C GLY A 2 16.66 4.39 6.79
N GLY A 3 16.86 3.16 6.37
CA GLY A 3 17.34 1.94 7.02
C GLY A 3 17.37 0.92 5.89
N ALA A 4 18.51 0.28 5.67
CA ALA A 4 18.61 -0.75 4.64
C ALA A 4 17.73 -1.94 5.03
N LEU A 5 16.60 -2.11 4.36
CA LEU A 5 15.85 -3.37 4.39
C LEU A 5 16.34 -4.23 3.23
N GLY A 6 17.57 -4.71 3.39
CA GLY A 6 18.20 -5.72 2.54
C GLY A 6 17.55 -7.10 2.76
N GLY A 7 16.27 -7.21 2.46
CA GLY A 7 15.56 -8.48 2.30
C GLY A 7 14.94 -8.47 0.91
N VAL A 8 15.73 -8.81 -0.10
CA VAL A 8 15.30 -8.80 -1.50
C VAL A 8 14.02 -9.62 -1.65
N VAL A 9 12.94 -8.95 -2.02
CA VAL A 9 11.74 -9.61 -2.54
C VAL A 9 11.91 -9.80 -4.04
N ALA A 10 11.65 -11.01 -4.57
CA ALA A 10 12.09 -11.46 -5.90
C ALA A 10 11.58 -10.64 -7.11
N TRP A 11 10.56 -9.79 -6.94
CA TRP A 11 10.08 -8.82 -7.93
C TRP A 11 10.95 -7.55 -8.01
N ALA A 12 11.78 -7.27 -7.00
CA ALA A 12 12.83 -6.25 -7.05
C ALA A 12 14.01 -6.62 -7.98
N LEU A 13 14.08 -7.89 -8.42
CA LEU A 13 15.12 -8.40 -9.34
C LEU A 13 14.56 -8.90 -10.68
N SER A 14 13.23 -8.89 -10.86
CA SER A 14 12.57 -9.45 -12.05
C SER A 14 12.16 -8.34 -13.02
N GLU A 15 12.32 -8.56 -14.34
CA GLU A 15 11.77 -7.69 -15.40
C GLU A 15 10.25 -7.90 -15.59
N ASP A 16 9.70 -8.96 -14.99
CA ASP A 16 8.29 -9.30 -15.08
C ASP A 16 7.46 -8.65 -13.98
N PHE A 17 6.29 -8.19 -14.40
CA PHE A 17 5.56 -7.13 -13.74
C PHE A 17 4.42 -7.73 -12.90
N GLU A 18 4.55 -7.74 -11.56
CA GLU A 18 3.52 -8.27 -10.68
C GLU A 18 2.33 -7.31 -10.49
N SER A 19 1.14 -7.89 -10.32
CA SER A 19 -0.07 -7.14 -10.01
C SER A 19 -0.07 -6.64 -8.56
N VAL A 20 -0.75 -5.53 -8.29
CA VAL A 20 -0.86 -4.95 -6.94
C VAL A 20 -1.28 -5.99 -5.87
N PRO A 21 -2.29 -6.87 -6.10
CA PRO A 21 -2.65 -7.89 -5.13
C PRO A 21 -1.54 -8.91 -4.85
N GLN A 22 -0.77 -9.31 -5.86
CA GLN A 22 0.35 -10.26 -5.70
C GLN A 22 1.45 -9.67 -4.83
N ILE A 23 1.82 -8.42 -5.11
CA ILE A 23 2.79 -7.67 -4.31
C ILE A 23 2.35 -7.63 -2.84
N LEU A 24 1.09 -7.25 -2.59
CA LEU A 24 0.56 -7.15 -1.22
C LEU A 24 0.58 -8.50 -0.49
N MET A 25 0.36 -9.61 -1.19
CA MET A 25 0.42 -10.95 -0.60
C MET A 25 1.85 -11.35 -0.22
N THR A 26 2.84 -11.03 -1.06
CA THR A 26 4.25 -11.39 -0.87
C THR A 26 5.03 -10.43 0.03
N LEU A 27 4.46 -9.27 0.37
CA LEU A 27 5.09 -8.30 1.27
C LEU A 27 5.53 -8.93 2.61
N PRO A 28 6.78 -8.68 3.06
CA PRO A 28 7.24 -9.03 4.39
C PRO A 28 6.37 -8.40 5.49
N ALA A 29 6.30 -9.03 6.66
CA ALA A 29 5.44 -8.57 7.76
C ALA A 29 5.75 -7.13 8.20
N ALA A 30 7.03 -6.74 8.25
CA ALA A 30 7.44 -5.39 8.61
C ALA A 30 6.94 -4.34 7.60
N GLU A 31 7.00 -4.67 6.31
CA GLU A 31 6.53 -3.80 5.23
C GLU A 31 5.00 -3.71 5.20
N LYS A 32 4.29 -4.82 5.41
CA LYS A 32 2.83 -4.80 5.60
C LYS A 32 2.41 -3.87 6.74
N GLN A 33 3.13 -3.91 7.86
CA GLN A 33 2.86 -3.04 9.01
C GLN A 33 3.10 -1.56 8.67
N LYS A 34 4.19 -1.24 7.96
CA LYS A 34 4.49 0.13 7.52
C LYS A 34 3.40 0.67 6.59
N LEU A 35 3.04 -0.08 5.55
CA LEU A 35 1.96 0.28 4.63
C LEU A 35 0.62 0.46 5.35
N CYS A 36 0.28 -0.43 6.28
CA CYS A 36 -0.91 -0.29 7.10
C CYS A 36 -0.88 0.98 7.95
N ALA A 37 0.26 1.32 8.57
CA ALA A 37 0.39 2.53 9.38
C ALA A 37 0.22 3.81 8.54
N GLU A 38 0.81 3.84 7.34
CA GLU A 38 0.67 4.96 6.41
C GLU A 38 -0.77 5.12 5.89
N ALA A 39 -1.42 4.02 5.51
CA ALA A 39 -2.83 4.04 5.10
C ALA A 39 -3.75 4.44 6.26
N MET A 40 -3.47 3.95 7.47
CA MET A 40 -4.22 4.32 8.68
C MET A 40 -4.11 5.82 8.97
N ALA A 41 -2.96 6.46 8.68
CA ALA A 41 -2.81 7.90 8.86
C ALA A 41 -3.77 8.73 7.98
N VAL A 42 -4.19 8.20 6.83
CA VAL A 42 -5.19 8.82 5.93
C VAL A 42 -6.60 8.70 6.50
N VAL A 43 -6.94 7.55 7.08
CA VAL A 43 -8.31 7.19 7.44
C VAL A 43 -8.63 7.30 8.93
N LYS A 44 -7.63 7.49 9.80
CA LYS A 44 -7.81 7.54 11.27
C LYS A 44 -8.71 8.67 11.76
N ASN A 45 -8.85 9.75 11.00
CA ASN A 45 -9.67 10.91 11.35
C ASN A 45 -11.08 10.81 10.77
N LEU A 46 -11.42 9.70 10.11
CA LEU A 46 -12.75 9.43 9.59
C LEU A 46 -13.58 8.76 10.68
N ASP A 47 -14.87 9.10 10.75
CA ASP A 47 -15.80 8.48 11.70
C ASP A 47 -16.22 7.09 11.19
N TRP A 48 -15.44 6.07 11.50
CA TRP A 48 -15.78 4.67 11.26
C TRP A 48 -15.65 3.85 12.55
N THR A 49 -16.50 2.84 12.67
CA THR A 49 -16.56 1.98 13.87
C THR A 49 -16.10 0.55 13.61
N ASP A 50 -16.03 0.16 12.34
CA ASP A 50 -15.59 -1.16 11.90
C ASP A 50 -15.01 -1.11 10.47
N ALA A 51 -14.39 -2.21 10.05
CA ALA A 51 -13.74 -2.31 8.75
C ALA A 51 -14.73 -2.18 7.57
N ALA A 52 -15.96 -2.67 7.69
CA ALA A 52 -16.96 -2.59 6.62
C ALA A 52 -17.41 -1.14 6.42
N GLN A 53 -17.61 -0.38 7.50
CA GLN A 53 -17.89 1.06 7.43
C GLN A 53 -16.72 1.85 6.85
N LEU A 54 -15.48 1.52 7.24
CA LEU A 54 -14.30 2.16 6.68
C LEU A 54 -14.20 1.92 5.16
N ILE A 55 -14.36 0.67 4.70
CA ILE A 55 -14.36 0.33 3.27
C ILE A 55 -15.44 1.12 2.54
N LYS A 56 -16.65 1.19 3.12
CA LYS A 56 -17.75 1.98 2.55
C LYS A 56 -17.39 3.46 2.42
N ILE A 57 -16.84 4.08 3.46
CA ILE A 57 -16.44 5.49 3.43
C ILE A 57 -15.40 5.73 2.34
N VAL A 58 -14.35 4.91 2.30
CA VAL A 58 -13.29 5.02 1.29
C VAL A 58 -13.89 4.90 -0.11
N MET A 59 -14.62 3.82 -0.40
CA MET A 59 -15.20 3.56 -1.73
C MET A 59 -16.26 4.57 -2.16
N SER A 60 -16.96 5.21 -1.21
CA SER A 60 -17.99 6.22 -1.51
C SER A 60 -17.43 7.63 -1.74
N ASN A 61 -16.14 7.86 -1.44
CA ASN A 61 -15.51 9.17 -1.52
C ASN A 61 -14.26 9.10 -2.41
N SER A 62 -14.35 9.66 -3.62
CA SER A 62 -13.26 9.65 -4.59
C SER A 62 -12.00 10.32 -4.05
N ALA A 63 -12.11 11.43 -3.31
CA ALA A 63 -10.95 12.11 -2.73
C ALA A 63 -10.24 11.28 -1.66
N ILE A 64 -10.99 10.49 -0.87
CA ILE A 64 -10.40 9.56 0.11
C ILE A 64 -9.79 8.35 -0.63
N THR A 65 -10.50 7.80 -1.61
CA THR A 65 -9.99 6.72 -2.46
C THR A 65 -8.68 7.11 -3.12
N GLU A 66 -8.59 8.30 -3.72
CA GLU A 66 -7.38 8.83 -4.34
C GLU A 66 -6.23 8.98 -3.35
N LYS A 67 -6.49 9.43 -2.11
CA LYS A 67 -5.46 9.51 -1.07
C LYS A 67 -4.93 8.13 -0.68
N VAL A 68 -5.80 7.14 -0.52
CA VAL A 68 -5.40 5.77 -0.20
C VAL A 68 -4.61 5.14 -1.36
N LEU A 69 -5.06 5.34 -2.60
CA LEU A 69 -4.32 4.94 -3.80
C LEU A 69 -2.97 5.67 -3.92
N GLY A 70 -2.91 6.94 -3.52
CA GLY A 70 -1.69 7.73 -3.48
C GLY A 70 -0.66 7.15 -2.52
N VAL A 71 -1.07 6.77 -1.30
CA VAL A 71 -0.20 6.06 -0.33
C VAL A 71 0.29 4.75 -0.93
N LEU A 72 -0.61 3.93 -1.47
CA LEU A 72 -0.25 2.66 -2.06
C LEU A 72 0.72 2.82 -3.24
N THR A 73 0.46 3.75 -4.15
CA THR A 73 1.33 4.03 -5.30
C THR A 73 2.70 4.50 -4.83
N THR A 74 2.74 5.49 -3.93
CA THR A 74 3.98 6.07 -3.39
C THR A 74 4.82 4.99 -2.71
N TYR A 75 4.20 4.13 -1.91
CA TYR A 75 4.87 3.06 -1.22
C TYR A 75 5.44 2.02 -2.21
N LEU A 76 4.63 1.56 -3.16
CA LEU A 76 5.08 0.61 -4.18
C LEU A 76 6.21 1.17 -5.06
N THR A 77 6.11 2.44 -5.48
CA THR A 77 7.09 3.05 -6.39
C THR A 77 8.35 3.53 -5.69
N ASN A 78 8.24 4.13 -4.50
CA ASN A 78 9.36 4.84 -3.88
C ASN A 78 10.05 3.98 -2.82
N GLU A 79 9.31 3.15 -2.09
CA GLU A 79 9.87 2.31 -1.03
C GLU A 79 10.29 0.95 -1.58
N LEU A 80 9.55 0.41 -2.55
CA LEU A 80 9.78 -0.93 -3.09
C LEU A 80 10.32 -0.94 -4.53
N ASN A 81 10.51 0.23 -5.14
CA ASN A 81 10.99 0.43 -6.52
C ASN A 81 10.22 -0.38 -7.57
N ALA A 82 8.95 -0.65 -7.29
CA ALA A 82 8.09 -1.39 -8.18
C ALA A 82 7.26 -0.45 -9.03
N LYS A 83 7.07 -0.82 -10.30
CA LYS A 83 6.12 -0.14 -11.16
C LYS A 83 4.77 -0.83 -10.92
N PRO A 84 3.71 -0.13 -10.48
CA PRO A 84 2.36 -0.71 -10.39
C PRO A 84 1.62 -0.61 -11.74
N LYS A 85 0.88 -1.66 -12.12
CA LYS A 85 -0.02 -1.70 -13.28
C LYS A 85 -1.42 -1.82 -12.72
N TYR A 86 -2.23 -0.88 -13.12
CA TYR A 86 -3.67 -0.98 -12.98
C TYR A 86 -4.16 -1.73 -14.21
N GLY A 87 -4.85 -2.85 -14.00
CA GLY A 87 -5.47 -3.62 -15.08
C GLY A 87 -6.59 -2.85 -15.75
#